data_AF-A0A1L9RT42-F1
#
_entry.id   AF-A0A1L9RT42-F1
#
_cell.length_a   1.000
_cell.length_b   1.000
_cell.length_c   1.000
_cell.angle_alpha   90.00
_cell.angle_beta   90.00
_cell.angle_gamma   90.00
#
_symmetry.space_group_name_H-M   'P 1'
#
loop_
_entity.id
_entity.type
_entity.pdbx_description
1 polymer ?
#
loop_
_entity_poly.entity_id
_entity_poly.type
_entity_poly.pdbx_seq_one_letter_code
_entity_poly.pdbx_strand_id
1 'polypeptide(L)'
;MSSSCPSSTATPNEVRAYLIQVLITKHNATADYANKVAKKWGLGRGLDLRRMRRSDFQNWFGHTDGYYLFDSVQEDICSNPYKTPLGLSHTGSHSFVILFPSPSLLKCVTSPSDFKNISALFAFTLGLQLLLVRSRTKGSAL
;
A
#
# COMPACT_ATOMS: atom_id res chain seq x y z
N MET A 1 -8.54 -1.88 -16.55
CA MET A 1 -7.76 -0.83 -15.86
C MET A 1 -8.05 -0.97 -14.37
N SER A 2 -7.06 -1.28 -13.53
CA SER A 2 -7.27 -1.39 -12.09
C SER A 2 -7.38 0.01 -11.48
N SER A 3 -8.47 0.28 -10.78
CA SER A 3 -8.68 1.51 -10.04
C SER A 3 -7.77 1.53 -8.81
N SER A 4 -6.87 2.50 -8.68
CA SER A 4 -6.06 2.63 -7.47
C SER A 4 -6.94 3.01 -6.27
N CYS A 5 -6.69 2.39 -5.12
CA CYS A 5 -7.41 2.72 -3.88
C CYS A 5 -7.32 4.24 -3.57
N PRO A 6 -8.43 4.92 -3.23
CA PRO A 6 -8.46 6.35 -2.96
C PRO A 6 -7.51 6.74 -1.83
N SER A 7 -6.98 7.96 -1.88
CA SER A 7 -6.07 8.49 -0.85
C SER A 7 -6.78 8.62 0.50
N SER A 8 -6.02 8.70 1.60
CA SER A 8 -6.56 8.88 2.95
C SER A 8 -7.44 10.13 3.08
N THR A 9 -7.11 11.18 2.34
CA THR A 9 -7.80 12.49 2.36
C THR A 9 -8.92 12.60 1.34
N ALA A 10 -9.15 11.54 0.53
CA ALA A 10 -10.16 11.54 -0.51
C ALA A 10 -11.54 11.91 0.08
N THR A 11 -12.23 12.75 -0.66
CA THR A 11 -13.59 13.18 -0.38
C THR A 11 -14.58 12.03 -0.57
N PRO A 12 -15.78 12.10 0.04
CA PRO A 12 -16.81 11.08 -0.17
C PRO A 12 -17.17 10.88 -1.65
N ASN A 13 -17.14 11.95 -2.46
CA ASN A 13 -17.41 11.87 -3.90
C ASN A 13 -16.34 11.09 -4.66
N GLU A 14 -15.06 11.31 -4.34
CA GLU A 14 -13.96 10.54 -4.92
C GLU A 14 -14.03 9.07 -4.53
N VAL A 15 -14.42 8.77 -3.29
CA VAL A 15 -14.64 7.39 -2.86
C VAL A 15 -15.79 6.74 -3.63
N ARG A 16 -16.92 7.44 -3.81
CA ARG A 16 -18.04 6.92 -4.63
C ARG A 16 -17.61 6.62 -6.07
N ALA A 17 -16.89 7.55 -6.69
CA ALA A 17 -16.39 7.37 -8.05
C ALA A 17 -15.49 6.13 -8.14
N TYR A 18 -14.61 5.94 -7.16
CA TYR A 18 -13.80 4.72 -7.06
C TYR A 18 -14.65 3.45 -6.91
N LEU A 19 -15.62 3.43 -6.01
CA LEU A 19 -16.50 2.27 -5.82
C LEU A 19 -17.28 1.92 -7.10
N ILE A 20 -17.76 2.93 -7.84
CA ILE A 20 -18.40 2.73 -9.14
C ILE A 20 -17.44 2.06 -10.12
N GLN A 21 -16.21 2.55 -10.20
CA GLN A 21 -15.18 1.99 -11.07
C GLN A 21 -14.85 0.54 -10.71
N VAL A 22 -14.72 0.22 -9.41
CA VAL A 22 -14.47 -1.16 -8.95
C VAL A 22 -15.62 -2.07 -9.36
N LEU A 23 -16.87 -1.67 -9.12
CA LEU A 23 -18.06 -2.45 -9.46
C LEU A 23 -18.16 -2.72 -10.97
N ILE A 24 -17.91 -1.72 -11.80
CA ILE A 24 -17.96 -1.88 -13.26
C ILE A 24 -16.79 -2.73 -13.77
N THR A 25 -15.56 -2.40 -13.36
CA THR A 25 -14.36 -3.00 -13.96
C THR A 25 -14.01 -4.38 -13.42
N LYS A 26 -14.22 -4.64 -12.12
CA LYS A 26 -13.88 -5.93 -11.50
C LYS A 26 -15.07 -6.88 -11.42
N HIS A 27 -16.28 -6.34 -11.27
CA HIS A 27 -17.49 -7.15 -11.07
C HIS A 27 -18.45 -7.11 -12.27
N ASN A 28 -18.06 -6.46 -13.37
CA ASN A 28 -18.87 -6.32 -14.59
C ASN A 28 -20.29 -5.80 -14.31
N ALA A 29 -20.44 -4.95 -13.29
CA ALA A 29 -21.72 -4.38 -12.93
C ALA A 29 -22.18 -3.34 -13.94
N THR A 30 -23.50 -3.18 -14.09
CA THR A 30 -24.05 -2.07 -14.88
C THR A 30 -23.79 -0.74 -14.19
N ALA A 31 -23.68 0.34 -14.97
CA ALA A 31 -23.43 1.67 -14.42
C ALA A 31 -24.54 2.13 -13.45
N ASP A 32 -25.79 1.78 -13.71
CA ASP A 32 -26.92 2.09 -12.82
C ASP A 32 -26.79 1.37 -11.47
N TYR A 33 -26.50 0.06 -11.51
CA TYR A 33 -26.28 -0.72 -10.31
C TYR A 33 -25.10 -0.20 -9.48
N ALA A 34 -23.97 0.06 -10.15
CA ALA A 34 -22.77 0.59 -9.52
C ALA A 34 -23.04 1.94 -8.83
N ASN A 35 -23.79 2.83 -9.48
CA ASN A 35 -24.22 4.09 -8.88
C ASN A 35 -25.12 3.89 -7.66
N LYS A 36 -26.10 2.98 -7.76
CA LYS A 36 -27.02 2.68 -6.64
C LYS A 36 -26.27 2.16 -5.41
N VAL A 37 -25.31 1.26 -5.61
CA VAL A 37 -24.48 0.70 -4.53
C VAL A 37 -23.54 1.77 -3.96
N ALA A 38 -22.83 2.51 -4.81
CA ALA A 38 -21.89 3.54 -4.36
C ALA A 38 -22.59 4.70 -3.62
N LYS A 39 -23.84 5.05 -3.97
CA LYS A 39 -24.63 6.06 -3.25
C LYS A 39 -24.85 5.74 -1.77
N LYS A 40 -24.77 4.46 -1.37
CA LYS A 40 -24.83 4.05 0.05
C LYS A 40 -23.66 4.60 0.86
N TRP A 41 -22.53 4.92 0.21
CA TRP A 41 -21.40 5.59 0.84
C TRP A 41 -21.72 7.07 1.05
N GLY A 42 -22.10 7.47 2.27
CA GLY A 42 -22.58 8.82 2.58
C GLY A 42 -21.47 9.84 2.89
N LEU A 43 -20.89 9.72 4.08
CA LEU A 43 -19.98 10.72 4.66
C LEU A 43 -18.52 10.24 4.78
N GLY A 44 -18.28 8.95 4.58
CA GLY A 44 -16.96 8.36 4.78
C GLY A 44 -15.92 8.93 3.80
N ARG A 45 -14.70 9.15 4.29
CA ARG A 45 -13.54 9.55 3.49
C ARG A 45 -12.74 8.32 3.07
N GLY A 46 -11.72 8.51 2.24
CA GLY A 46 -10.87 7.40 1.79
C GLY A 46 -10.17 6.68 2.95
N LEU A 47 -9.83 7.39 4.03
CA LEU A 47 -9.29 6.76 5.24
C LEU A 47 -10.31 5.82 5.92
N ASP A 48 -11.58 6.23 5.97
CA ASP A 48 -12.64 5.41 6.57
C ASP A 48 -12.85 4.14 5.75
N LEU A 49 -12.87 4.26 4.42
CA LEU A 49 -12.95 3.10 3.52
C LEU A 49 -11.81 2.10 3.78
N ARG A 50 -10.57 2.58 3.93
CA ARG A 50 -9.38 1.75 4.16
C ARG A 50 -9.35 1.08 5.54
N ARG A 51 -10.04 1.64 6.53
CA ARG A 51 -10.09 1.12 7.91
C ARG A 51 -11.29 0.24 8.18
N MET A 52 -12.29 0.28 7.30
CA MET A 52 -13.56 -0.40 7.49
C MET A 52 -13.37 -1.92 7.47
N ARG A 53 -14.06 -2.63 8.38
CA ARG A 53 -13.97 -4.09 8.43
C ARG A 53 -14.90 -4.72 7.39
N ARG A 54 -14.63 -5.97 7.03
CA ARG A 54 -15.51 -6.75 6.13
C ARG A 54 -16.96 -6.77 6.62
N SER A 55 -17.19 -6.95 7.94
CA SER A 55 -18.53 -6.92 8.53
C SER A 55 -19.27 -5.61 8.28
N ASP A 56 -18.56 -4.49 8.34
CA ASP A 56 -19.14 -3.17 8.14
C ASP A 56 -19.48 -2.94 6.66
N PHE A 57 -18.61 -3.42 5.75
CA PHE A 57 -18.91 -3.47 4.31
C PHE A 57 -20.19 -4.28 4.03
N GLN A 58 -20.33 -5.46 4.64
CA GLN A 58 -21.51 -6.30 4.48
C GLN A 58 -22.77 -5.64 5.04
N ASN A 59 -22.67 -4.96 6.19
CA ASN A 59 -23.80 -4.25 6.78
C ASN A 59 -24.24 -3.05 5.94
N TRP A 60 -23.31 -2.33 5.31
CA TRP A 60 -23.63 -1.13 4.53
C TRP A 60 -24.06 -1.44 3.09
N PHE A 61 -23.32 -2.30 2.40
CA PHE A 61 -23.57 -2.57 0.99
C PHE A 61 -24.51 -3.76 0.76
N GLY A 62 -24.64 -4.65 1.73
CA GLY A 62 -25.35 -5.91 1.63
C GLY A 62 -24.38 -7.08 1.83
N HIS A 63 -24.88 -8.22 2.31
CA HIS A 63 -24.03 -9.34 2.73
C HIS A 63 -23.12 -9.85 1.59
N THR A 64 -23.68 -10.03 0.40
CA THR A 64 -22.95 -10.52 -0.78
C THR A 64 -22.13 -9.39 -1.41
N ASP A 65 -22.75 -8.25 -1.72
CA ASP A 65 -22.05 -7.14 -2.38
C ASP A 65 -20.89 -6.61 -1.55
N GLY A 66 -21.10 -6.43 -0.24
CA GLY A 66 -20.08 -5.95 0.67
C GLY A 66 -18.93 -6.92 0.84
N TYR A 67 -19.17 -8.23 0.77
CA TYR A 67 -18.11 -9.23 0.81
C TYR A 67 -17.13 -9.04 -0.35
N TYR A 68 -17.64 -9.05 -1.59
CA TYR A 68 -16.80 -8.94 -2.79
C TYR A 68 -16.18 -7.55 -2.94
N LEU A 69 -16.92 -6.51 -2.55
CA LEU A 69 -16.41 -5.15 -2.60
C LEU A 69 -15.24 -4.95 -1.62
N PHE A 70 -15.32 -5.52 -0.41
CA PHE A 70 -14.20 -5.48 0.53
C PHE A 70 -12.96 -6.16 -0.04
N ASP A 71 -13.08 -7.38 -0.58
CA ASP A 71 -11.95 -8.11 -1.15
C ASP A 71 -11.29 -7.33 -2.30
N SER A 72 -12.10 -6.74 -3.20
CA SER A 72 -11.62 -5.88 -4.29
C SER A 72 -10.87 -4.63 -3.80
N VAL A 73 -11.34 -4.00 -2.72
CA VAL A 73 -10.69 -2.82 -2.14
C VAL A 73 -9.37 -3.19 -1.47
N GLN A 74 -9.34 -4.31 -0.74
CA GLN A 74 -8.12 -4.79 -0.10
C GLN A 74 -7.06 -5.18 -1.13
N GLU A 75 -7.46 -5.80 -2.23
CA GLU A 75 -6.57 -6.07 -3.36
C GLU A 75 -5.92 -4.78 -3.90
N ASP A 76 -6.70 -3.71 -4.08
CA ASP A 76 -6.19 -2.43 -4.57
C ASP A 76 -5.27 -1.72 -3.56
N ILE A 77 -5.52 -1.89 -2.25
CA ILE A 77 -4.65 -1.37 -1.18
C ILE A 77 -3.32 -2.14 -1.17
N CYS A 78 -3.38 -3.47 -1.22
CA CYS A 78 -2.21 -4.34 -1.26
C CYS A 78 -1.38 -4.16 -2.53
N SER A 79 -2.02 -3.82 -3.65
CA SER A 79 -1.33 -3.53 -4.91
C SER A 79 -0.63 -2.15 -4.91
N ASN A 80 -1.01 -1.22 -4.02
CA ASN A 80 -0.42 0.13 -4.00
C ASN A 80 -0.14 0.66 -2.59
N PRO A 81 0.76 0.02 -1.81
CA PRO A 81 1.01 0.42 -0.43
C PRO A 81 1.88 1.70 -0.28
N TYR A 82 2.40 2.29 -1.36
CA TYR A 82 3.46 3.33 -1.30
C TYR A 82 3.29 4.56 -2.20
N LYS A 83 2.09 4.93 -2.68
CA LYS A 83 1.89 6.29 -3.24
C LYS A 83 1.87 7.35 -2.14
N THR A 84 3.03 7.62 -1.56
CA THR A 84 3.36 8.86 -0.85
C THR A 84 3.44 9.98 -1.88
N PRO A 85 2.93 11.21 -1.62
CA PRO A 85 3.26 12.36 -2.44
C PRO A 85 4.70 12.78 -2.09
N LEU A 86 5.68 11.99 -2.51
CA LEU A 86 7.04 12.49 -2.61
C LEU A 86 7.04 13.40 -3.83
N GLY A 87 6.94 14.70 -3.58
CA GLY A 87 7.36 15.71 -4.54
C GLY A 87 8.83 15.46 -4.87
N LEU A 88 9.09 14.67 -5.91
CA LEU A 88 10.41 14.56 -6.50
C LEU A 88 10.65 15.84 -7.29
N SER A 89 11.14 16.88 -6.61
CA SER A 89 11.99 17.86 -7.26
C SER A 89 13.29 17.15 -7.61
N HIS A 90 13.46 16.88 -8.90
CA HIS A 90 14.69 16.32 -9.44
C HIS A 90 15.80 17.37 -9.33
N THR A 91 16.59 17.31 -8.26
CA THR A 91 17.91 17.94 -8.24
C THR A 91 18.93 16.88 -7.84
N GLY A 92 19.85 16.62 -8.75
CA GLY A 92 20.87 15.61 -8.59
C GLY A 92 21.79 15.92 -7.42
N SER A 93 22.07 14.91 -6.61
CA SER A 93 23.36 14.73 -5.97
C SER A 93 23.39 13.38 -5.28
N HIS A 94 24.49 12.68 -5.47
CA HIS A 94 24.85 11.42 -4.80
C HIS A 94 24.52 11.52 -3.30
N SER A 95 23.48 10.84 -2.85
CA SER A 95 23.18 10.74 -1.41
C SER A 95 22.71 9.34 -1.09
N PHE A 96 23.51 8.74 -0.22
CA PHE A 96 23.43 7.42 0.36
C PHE A 96 22.06 7.19 1.02
N VAL A 97 21.28 6.24 0.51
CA VAL A 97 19.98 5.89 1.09
C VAL A 97 20.22 5.03 2.33
N ILE A 98 20.17 5.62 3.52
CA ILE A 98 20.05 4.84 4.76
C ILE A 98 18.60 4.36 4.84
N LEU A 99 18.39 3.09 4.45
CA LEU A 99 17.16 2.36 4.75
C LEU A 99 17.10 2.15 6.27
N PHE A 100 16.47 3.08 6.98
CA PHE A 100 15.93 2.77 8.30
C PHE A 100 14.74 1.81 8.09
N PRO A 101 14.79 0.57 8.61
CA PRO A 101 13.64 -0.31 8.53
C PRO A 101 12.52 0.35 9.34
N SER A 102 11.44 0.71 8.63
CA SER A 102 10.26 1.28 9.26
C SER A 102 9.74 0.30 10.32
N PRO A 103 9.38 0.76 11.54
CA PRO A 103 8.87 -0.10 12.61
C PRO A 103 7.57 -0.84 12.22
N SER A 104 6.92 -0.45 11.12
CA SER A 104 5.76 -1.12 10.55
C SER A 104 6.06 -2.50 9.94
N LEU A 105 7.32 -2.80 9.60
CA LEU A 105 7.72 -4.13 9.10
C LEU A 105 7.77 -5.19 10.21
N LEU A 106 7.73 -4.81 11.49
CA LEU A 106 7.67 -5.77 12.59
C LEU A 106 6.30 -6.47 12.73
N LYS A 107 5.25 -6.00 12.06
CA LYS A 107 3.92 -6.63 12.14
C LYS A 107 3.65 -7.70 11.08
N CYS A 108 4.57 -7.91 10.14
CA CYS A 108 4.40 -8.86 9.03
C CYS A 108 5.20 -10.17 9.18
N VAL A 109 6.01 -10.33 10.22
CA VAL A 109 6.74 -11.59 10.47
C VAL A 109 5.96 -12.42 11.49
N THR A 110 5.11 -13.32 10.99
CA THR A 110 4.39 -14.32 11.79
C THR A 110 4.86 -15.75 11.50
N SER A 111 6.10 -15.93 10.99
CA SER A 111 6.71 -17.26 10.84
C SER A 111 8.17 -17.27 11.32
N PRO A 112 8.56 -18.17 12.24
CA PRO A 112 9.91 -18.26 12.79
C PRO A 112 10.98 -18.71 11.78
N SER A 113 10.58 -19.23 10.61
CA SER A 113 11.50 -19.64 9.53
C SER A 113 12.09 -18.46 8.76
N ASP A 114 11.42 -17.31 8.70
CA ASP A 114 11.88 -16.13 7.94
C ASP A 114 12.94 -15.31 8.68
N PHE A 115 13.04 -15.46 10.01
CA PHE A 115 13.98 -14.70 10.83
C PHE A 115 15.45 -15.01 10.51
N LYS A 116 15.75 -16.26 10.13
CA LYS A 116 17.12 -16.69 9.76
C LYS A 116 17.57 -16.05 8.45
N ASN A 117 16.67 -15.93 7.47
CA ASN A 117 16.98 -15.35 6.16
C ASN A 117 17.20 -13.83 6.24
N ILE A 118 16.44 -13.15 7.10
CA ILE A 118 16.57 -11.69 7.29
C ILE A 118 17.86 -11.35 8.04
N SER A 119 18.20 -12.12 9.10
CA SER A 119 19.47 -11.98 9.82
C SER A 119 20.69 -12.11 8.88
N ALA A 120 20.66 -13.08 7.96
CA ALA A 120 21.74 -13.27 6.98
C ALA A 120 21.88 -12.07 6.03
N LEU A 121 20.76 -11.47 5.60
CA LEU A 121 20.76 -10.30 4.71
C LEU A 121 21.35 -9.05 5.39
N PHE A 122 21.04 -8.85 6.67
CA PHE A 122 21.60 -7.74 7.45
C PHE A 122 23.10 -7.90 7.70
N ALA A 123 23.56 -9.13 7.99
CA ALA A 123 24.99 -9.39 8.15
C ALA A 123 25.76 -9.19 6.84
N PHE A 124 25.19 -9.61 5.70
CA PHE A 124 25.81 -9.44 4.38
C PHE A 124 25.91 -7.97 3.97
N THR A 125 24.88 -7.18 4.24
CA THR A 125 24.88 -5.75 3.93
C THR A 125 25.82 -4.96 4.82
N LEU A 126 25.90 -5.25 6.13
CA LEU A 126 26.93 -4.65 7.01
C LEU A 126 28.35 -5.07 6.60
N GLY A 127 28.56 -6.34 6.25
CA GLY A 127 29.84 -6.86 5.79
C GLY A 127 30.33 -6.18 4.52
N LEU A 128 29.43 -5.96 3.55
CA LEU A 128 29.76 -5.27 2.30
C LEU A 128 30.09 -3.80 2.52
N GLN A 129 29.36 -3.11 3.40
CA GLN A 129 29.66 -1.71 3.75
C GLN A 129 31.03 -1.57 4.44
N LEU A 130 31.36 -2.47 5.37
CA LEU A 130 32.67 -2.49 6.02
C LEU A 130 33.81 -2.83 5.04
N LEU A 131 33.57 -3.72 4.07
CA LEU A 131 34.55 -4.07 3.04
C LEU A 131 34.81 -2.90 2.08
N LEU A 132 33.76 -2.17 1.68
CA LEU A 132 33.88 -0.99 0.83
C LEU A 132 34.61 0.17 1.54
N VAL A 133 34.35 0.37 2.84
CA VAL A 133 35.09 1.33 3.66
C VAL A 133 36.57 0.94 3.79
N ARG A 134 36.88 -0.34 4.01
CA ARG A 134 38.25 -0.85 4.17
C ARG A 134 39.05 -0.86 2.86
N SER A 135 38.37 -1.05 1.72
CA SER A 135 38.96 -0.89 0.38
C SER A 135 39.41 0.55 0.13
N ARG A 136 38.59 1.52 0.54
CA ARG A 136 38.88 2.95 0.35
C ARG A 136 40.05 3.47 1.17
N THR A 137 40.31 2.88 2.35
CA THR A 137 41.46 3.26 3.19
C THR A 137 42.81 2.70 2.75
N LYS A 138 42.83 1.75 1.79
CA LYS A 138 44.08 1.15 1.29
C LYS A 138 44.60 1.77 -0.01
N GLY A 139 43.85 2.68 -0.64
CA GLY A 139 44.19 3.32 -1.91
C GLY A 139 44.75 4.74 -1.79
N SER A 140 45.27 5.16 -0.63
CA SER A 140 45.85 6.50 -0.44
C SER A 140 47.23 6.50 0.22
N ALA A 141 48.00 5.42 0.05
CA ALA A 141 49.43 5.44 0.33
C ALA A 141 50.18 4.83 -0.86
N LEU A 142 51.02 5.67 -1.47
CA LEU A 142 51.90 5.50 -2.63
C LEU A 142 51.26 5.73 -4.01
#